data_AF-A0A842XY74-F1
#
_entry.id   AF-A0A842XY74-F1
#
_cell.length_a   1.000
_cell.length_b   1.000
_cell.length_c   1.000
_cell.angle_alpha   90.00
_cell.angle_beta   90.00
_cell.angle_gamma   90.00
#
_symmetry.space_group_name_H-M   'P 1'
#
loop_
_entity.id
_entity.type
_entity.pdbx_description
1 polymer ?
#
loop_
_entity_poly.entity_id
_entity_poly.type
_entity_poly.pdbx_seq_one_letter_code
_entity_poly.pdbx_strand_id
1 'polypeptide(L)' 'MNSNIEFMAFSRITIYPKDEYADYYVQAKDIMKDIDPDDAPFLALALKTKVDGIWSEDKGFQQQNHVKVYTTKELLDFI' A
#
# COMPACT_ATOMS: atom_id res chain seq x y z
N MET A 1 -26.92 15.74 -6.87
CA MET A 1 -25.47 15.61 -6.70
C MET A 1 -25.08 14.24 -7.24
N ASN A 2 -24.10 14.17 -8.15
CA ASN A 2 -23.78 12.96 -8.94
C ASN A 2 -23.21 11.83 -8.07
N SER A 3 -24.10 10.98 -7.53
CA SER A 3 -23.77 9.83 -6.69
C SER A 3 -23.32 8.57 -7.47
N ASN A 4 -23.27 8.62 -8.80
CA ASN A 4 -22.99 7.43 -9.63
C ASN A 4 -21.51 7.24 -9.98
N ILE A 5 -20.68 8.29 -9.87
CA ILE A 5 -19.24 8.21 -10.24
C ILE A 5 -18.42 7.61 -9.10
N GLU A 6 -18.73 7.97 -7.84
CA GLU A 6 -18.03 7.44 -6.66
C GLU A 6 -18.17 5.92 -6.56
N PHE A 7 -19.35 5.37 -6.85
CA PHE A 7 -19.62 3.92 -6.73
C PHE A 7 -18.77 3.05 -7.67
N MET A 8 -18.46 3.52 -8.88
CA MET A 8 -17.75 2.68 -9.87
C MET A 8 -16.26 2.53 -9.56
N ALA A 9 -15.60 3.54 -8.99
CA ALA A 9 -14.18 3.46 -8.64
C ALA A 9 -13.91 2.39 -7.56
N PHE A 10 -14.83 2.25 -6.61
CA PHE A 10 -14.68 1.26 -5.53
C PHE A 10 -14.96 -0.18 -5.96
N SER A 11 -15.64 -0.40 -7.10
CA SER A 11 -15.94 -1.75 -7.59
C SER A 11 -14.72 -2.61 -7.93
N ARG A 12 -13.55 -1.97 -8.09
CA ARG A 12 -12.28 -2.61 -8.46
C ARG A 12 -11.22 -2.56 -7.37
N ILE A 13 -11.56 -2.07 -6.17
CA ILE A 13 -10.62 -2.01 -5.05
C ILE A 13 -11.19 -2.76 -3.84
N THR A 14 -10.32 -3.41 -3.11
CA THR A 14 -10.66 -4.01 -1.81
C THR A 14 -10.21 -3.07 -0.71
N ILE A 15 -11.12 -2.67 0.17
CA ILE A 15 -10.82 -1.82 1.33
C ILE A 15 -10.57 -2.73 2.52
N TYR A 16 -9.40 -2.58 3.16
CA TYR A 16 -9.03 -3.33 4.35
C TYR A 16 -9.15 -2.44 5.60
N PRO A 17 -9.99 -2.79 6.59
CA PRO A 17 -9.98 -2.19 7.91
C PRO A 17 -8.64 -2.39 8.62
N LYS A 18 -8.26 -1.44 9.49
CA LYS A 18 -7.01 -1.48 10.24
C LYS A 18 -6.80 -2.80 11.00
N ASP A 19 -7.87 -3.31 11.59
CA ASP A 19 -7.81 -4.53 12.41
C ASP A 19 -7.43 -5.78 11.60
N GLU A 20 -7.62 -5.78 10.28
CA GLU A 20 -7.28 -6.93 9.42
C GLU A 20 -5.78 -7.09 9.19
N TYR A 21 -4.98 -6.03 9.37
CA TYR A 21 -3.53 -6.06 9.20
C TYR A 21 -2.76 -5.59 10.45
N ALA A 22 -3.45 -5.36 11.57
CA ALA A 22 -2.86 -4.87 12.81
C ALA A 22 -1.79 -5.82 13.38
N ASP A 23 -1.90 -7.13 13.10
CA ASP A 23 -0.92 -8.15 13.49
C ASP A 23 0.46 -7.97 12.83
N TYR A 24 0.52 -7.28 11.69
CA TYR A 24 1.77 -6.95 10.98
C TYR A 24 2.28 -5.53 11.26
N TYR A 25 1.49 -4.71 11.96
CA TYR A 25 1.82 -3.29 12.15
C TYR A 25 3.13 -3.07 12.93
N VAL A 26 3.41 -3.89 13.96
CA VAL A 26 4.66 -3.78 14.73
C VAL A 26 5.87 -4.08 13.87
N GLN A 27 5.80 -5.15 13.07
CA GLN A 27 6.87 -5.53 12.14
C GLN A 27 7.11 -4.41 11.11
N ALA A 28 6.04 -3.92 10.49
CA ALA A 28 6.13 -2.86 9.49
C ALA A 28 6.72 -1.57 10.08
N LYS A 29 6.34 -1.22 11.31
CA LYS A 29 6.85 -0.03 11.99
C LYS A 29 8.35 -0.13 12.29
N ASP A 30 8.85 -1.31 12.65
CA ASP A 30 10.30 -1.51 12.85
C ASP A 30 11.07 -1.40 11.53
N ILE A 31 10.52 -1.93 10.42
CA ILE A 31 11.12 -1.80 9.09
C ILE A 31 11.18 -0.32 8.66
N MET A 32 10.09 0.42 8.92
CA MET A 32 9.94 1.80 8.46
C MET A 32 10.57 2.84 9.39
N LYS A 33 11.17 2.43 10.53
CA LYS A 33 11.60 3.35 11.60
C LYS A 33 12.58 4.44 11.14
N ASP A 34 13.47 4.09 10.20
CA ASP A 34 14.53 4.95 9.68
C ASP A 34 14.17 5.57 8.31
N ILE A 35 12.95 5.30 7.80
CA ILE A 35 12.44 5.78 6.52
C ILE A 35 11.31 6.78 6.78
N ASP A 36 10.13 6.28 7.12
CA ASP A 36 8.96 7.03 7.56
C ASP A 36 8.03 6.09 8.36
N PRO A 37 8.04 6.15 9.70
CA PRO A 37 7.18 5.31 10.54
C PRO A 37 5.68 5.47 10.29
N ASP A 38 5.24 6.60 9.74
CA ASP A 38 3.82 6.89 9.50
C ASP A 38 3.30 6.13 8.26
N ASP A 39 4.20 5.70 7.39
CA ASP A 39 3.91 4.88 6.20
C ASP A 39 3.84 3.37 6.51
N ALA A 40 4.13 2.95 7.74
CA ALA A 40 4.04 1.56 8.19
C ALA A 40 2.69 0.86 7.90
N PRO A 41 1.50 1.51 7.93
CA PRO A 41 0.25 0.86 7.58
C PRO A 41 0.22 0.23 6.18
N PHE A 42 0.83 0.90 5.19
CA PHE A 42 0.86 0.40 3.81
C PHE A 42 1.71 -0.87 3.70
N LEU A 43 2.88 -0.86 4.34
CA LEU A 43 3.75 -2.03 4.39
C LEU A 43 3.11 -3.18 5.19
N ALA A 44 2.46 -2.89 6.32
CA ALA A 44 1.77 -3.89 7.12
C ALA A 44 0.68 -4.61 6.32
N LEU A 45 -0.14 -3.84 5.58
CA LEU A 45 -1.18 -4.40 4.73
C LEU A 45 -0.58 -5.28 3.62
N ALA A 46 0.51 -4.83 2.98
CA ALA A 46 1.15 -5.60 1.93
C ALA A 46 1.76 -6.91 2.44
N LEU A 47 2.38 -6.89 3.62
CA LEU A 47 2.91 -8.10 4.27
C LEU A 47 1.80 -9.08 4.64
N LYS A 48 0.66 -8.58 5.14
CA LYS A 48 -0.51 -9.40 5.49
C LYS A 48 -1.13 -10.08 4.27
N THR A 49 -1.34 -9.31 3.21
CA THR A 49 -2.09 -9.74 2.02
C THR A 49 -1.22 -10.43 0.98
N LYS A 50 0.11 -10.30 1.08
CA LYS A 50 1.10 -10.88 0.15
C LYS A 50 0.86 -10.44 -1.30
N VAL A 51 0.51 -9.17 -1.47
CA VAL A 51 0.37 -8.55 -2.80
C VAL A 51 1.70 -8.52 -3.55
N ASP A 52 1.63 -8.43 -4.88
CA ASP A 52 2.82 -8.36 -5.74
C ASP A 52 3.65 -7.08 -5.53
N GLY A 53 3.02 -6.02 -5.02
CA GLY A 53 3.72 -4.80 -4.63
C GLY A 53 2.80 -3.67 -4.20
N ILE A 54 3.42 -2.53 -3.88
CA ILE A 54 2.77 -1.29 -3.50
C ILE A 54 2.91 -0.29 -4.64
N TRP A 55 1.81 0.36 -5.01
CA TRP A 55 1.85 1.49 -5.92
C TRP A 55 2.14 2.78 -5.14
N SER A 56 3.28 3.43 -5.41
CA SER A 56 3.61 4.73 -4.82
C SER A 56 4.63 5.50 -5.65
N GLU A 57 4.45 6.82 -5.73
CA GLU A 57 5.45 7.76 -6.28
C GLU A 57 6.39 8.30 -5.20
N ASP A 58 6.19 7.91 -3.94
CA ASP A 58 7.03 8.34 -2.83
C ASP A 58 8.40 7.65 -2.90
N LYS A 59 9.44 8.46 -3.14
CA LYS A 59 10.84 8.00 -3.20
C LYS A 59 11.40 7.60 -1.84
N GLY A 60 10.87 8.17 -0.75
CA GLY A 60 11.16 7.74 0.61
C GLY A 60 10.67 6.31 0.82
N PHE A 61 9.41 6.04 0.46
CA PHE A 61 8.83 4.70 0.57
C PHE A 61 9.57 3.66 -0.28
N GLN A 62 10.14 4.04 -1.43
CA GLN A 62 10.97 3.15 -2.26
C GLN A 62 12.27 2.66 -1.58
N GLN A 63 12.65 3.23 -0.43
CA GLN A 63 13.82 2.79 0.32
C GLN A 63 13.59 1.49 1.09
N GLN A 64 12.33 1.13 1.41
CA GLN A 64 12.07 -0.20 1.98
C GLN A 64 12.26 -1.27 0.90
N ASN A 65 12.90 -2.39 1.26
CA ASN A 65 13.26 -3.48 0.36
C ASN A 65 12.49 -4.78 0.65
N HIS A 66 11.39 -4.71 1.41
CA HIS A 66 10.60 -5.86 1.83
C HIS A 66 9.46 -6.18 0.86
N VAL A 67 8.90 -5.16 0.20
CA VAL A 67 7.84 -5.29 -0.81
C VAL A 67 8.22 -4.45 -2.02
N LYS A 68 8.01 -4.98 -3.23
CA LYS A 68 8.28 -4.23 -4.47
C LYS A 68 7.39 -2.99 -4.52
N VAL A 69 8.00 -1.84 -4.79
CA VAL A 69 7.27 -0.60 -5.08
C VAL A 69 7.24 -0.39 -6.58
N TYR A 70 6.06 -0.11 -7.10
CA TYR A 70 5.81 0.26 -8.49
C TYR A 70 5.46 1.75 -8.57
N THR A 71 6.14 2.46 -9.45
CA THR A 71 5.71 3.77 -9.92
C THR A 71 4.53 3.62 -10.88
N THR A 72 3.79 4.69 -11.09
CA THR A 72 2.72 4.79 -12.10
C THR A 72 3.26 4.44 -13.48
N LYS A 73 4.48 4.88 -13.80
CA LYS A 73 5.13 4.53 -15.07
C LYS A 73 5.32 3.02 -15.20
N GLU A 74 5.85 2.34 -14.18
CA GLU A 74 5.99 0.88 -14.19
C GLU A 74 4.63 0.18 -14.24
N LEU A 75 3.60 0.70 -13.56
CA LEU A 75 2.25 0.11 -13.62
C LEU A 75 1.63 0.16 -15.01
N LEU A 76 1.90 1.23 -15.78
CA LEU A 76 1.41 1.35 -17.15
C LEU A 76 1.99 0.28 -18.08
N ASP A 77 3.13 -0.33 -17.74
CA ASP A 77 3.70 -1.43 -18.53
C ASP A 77 2.89 -2.75 -18.37
N PHE A 78 1.93 -2.80 -17.44
CA PHE A 78 1.08 -3.97 -17.18
C PHE A 78 -0.36 -3.84 -17.72
N ILE A 79 -0.70 -2.75 -18.39
CA ILE A 79 -2.06 -2.43 -18.88
C ILE A 79 -2.06 -2.33 -20.40
#